data_AF-A0A3D4ZRR7-F1
#
_entry.id   AF-A0A3D4ZRR7-F1
#
_cell.length_a   1.000
_cell.length_b   1.000
_cell.length_c   1.000
_cell.angle_alpha   90.00
_cell.angle_beta   90.00
_cell.angle_gamma   90.00
#
_symmetry.space_group_name_H-M   'P 1'
#
loop_
_entity.id
_entity.type
_entity.pdbx_description
1 polymer ?
#
loop_
_entity_poly.entity_id
_entity_poly.type
_entity_poly.pdbx_seq_one_letter_code
_entity_poly.pdbx_strand_id
1 'polypeptide(L)'
;MGKFVLHKNDCSDFTDSIVDEALGYGARDGRASEEHIAMTNRLLWDVVVWDGLEPLLPGDVVSVRHSPWYAPDPESCSHVGIIGSDGMVYDWTKLISWENPRYGRNTVEWFTKNSPTPGNVWIWRLRPRYRYRVDALPDAPEGS
;
A
#
# COMPACT_ATOMS: atom_id res chain seq x y z
N MET A 1 24.21 -8.42 -13.29
CA MET A 1 23.51 -7.33 -12.59
C MET A 1 22.10 -7.26 -13.15
N GLY A 2 21.14 -7.84 -12.42
CA GLY A 2 19.76 -8.03 -12.91
C GLY A 2 18.95 -6.75 -12.78
N LYS A 3 18.30 -6.35 -13.88
CA LYS A 3 17.43 -5.18 -13.98
C LYS A 3 16.20 -5.39 -13.07
N PHE A 4 15.96 -4.46 -12.14
CA PHE A 4 14.72 -4.40 -11.39
C PHE A 4 13.60 -3.98 -12.35
N VAL A 5 12.58 -4.83 -12.51
CA VAL A 5 11.32 -4.41 -13.13
C VAL A 5 10.17 -5.01 -12.32
N LEU A 6 9.40 -4.14 -11.69
CA LEU A 6 8.05 -4.41 -11.21
C LEU A 6 7.14 -4.46 -12.45
N HIS A 7 6.64 -5.64 -12.83
CA HIS A 7 5.70 -5.78 -13.95
C HIS A 7 4.28 -6.11 -13.47
N LYS A 8 3.36 -5.21 -13.83
CA LYS A 8 1.89 -5.31 -13.99
C LYS A 8 0.95 -5.70 -12.86
N ASN A 9 1.40 -6.28 -11.75
CA ASN A 9 0.68 -6.27 -10.46
C ASN A 9 1.78 -6.05 -9.41
N ASP A 10 1.79 -4.92 -8.73
CA ASP A 10 2.80 -4.57 -7.74
C ASP A 10 2.21 -4.56 -6.32
N CYS A 11 3.03 -4.23 -5.33
CA CYS A 11 2.57 -4.10 -3.95
C CYS A 11 1.45 -3.04 -3.80
N SER A 12 1.48 -1.97 -4.61
CA SER A 12 0.47 -0.92 -4.62
C SER A 12 -0.85 -1.42 -5.20
N ASP A 13 -0.83 -2.05 -6.38
CA ASP A 13 -1.99 -2.64 -7.05
C ASP A 13 -2.75 -3.63 -6.15
N PHE A 14 -2.01 -4.44 -5.39
CA PHE A 14 -2.58 -5.31 -4.37
C PHE A 14 -3.29 -4.52 -3.26
N THR A 15 -2.63 -3.52 -2.68
CA THR A 15 -3.24 -2.71 -1.60
C THR A 15 -4.42 -1.87 -2.11
N ASP A 16 -4.32 -1.32 -3.32
CA ASP A 16 -5.33 -0.46 -3.91
C ASP A 16 -6.57 -1.25 -4.31
N SER A 17 -6.40 -2.48 -4.82
CA SER A 17 -7.53 -3.39 -5.05
C SER A 17 -8.31 -3.68 -3.77
N ILE A 18 -7.62 -3.88 -2.65
CA ILE A 18 -8.26 -4.09 -1.33
C ILE A 18 -9.01 -2.83 -0.89
N VAL A 19 -8.41 -1.66 -1.08
CA VAL A 19 -9.03 -0.37 -0.74
C VAL A 19 -10.28 -0.12 -1.59
N ASP A 20 -10.20 -0.33 -2.89
CA ASP A 20 -11.32 -0.14 -3.80
C ASP A 20 -12.50 -1.07 -3.42
N GLU A 21 -12.22 -2.35 -3.13
CA GLU A 21 -13.22 -3.31 -2.61
C GLU A 21 -13.85 -2.81 -1.30
N ALA A 22 -13.02 -2.37 -0.35
CA ALA A 22 -13.48 -1.88 0.95
C ALA A 22 -14.34 -0.62 0.84
N LEU A 23 -14.08 0.25 -0.14
CA LEU A 23 -14.88 1.45 -0.42
C LEU A 23 -16.18 1.13 -1.18
N GLY A 24 -16.39 -0.12 -1.58
CA GLY A 24 -17.55 -0.52 -2.39
C GLY A 24 -17.44 -0.08 -3.85
N TYR A 25 -16.25 0.36 -4.26
CA TYR A 25 -15.92 0.58 -5.66
C TYR A 25 -15.63 -0.78 -6.33
N GLY A 26 -15.35 -1.86 -5.57
CA GLY A 26 -15.00 -3.18 -6.10
C GLY A 26 -13.52 -3.24 -6.50
N ALA A 27 -12.95 -4.39 -6.86
CA ALA A 27 -11.59 -4.42 -7.38
C ALA A 27 -11.56 -3.75 -8.76
N ARG A 28 -10.44 -3.12 -9.14
CA ARG A 28 -10.24 -2.55 -10.48
C ARG A 28 -10.63 -3.54 -11.58
N ASP A 29 -10.10 -4.75 -11.50
CA ASP A 29 -10.36 -5.81 -12.48
C ASP A 29 -11.83 -6.26 -12.44
N GLY A 30 -12.45 -6.29 -11.25
CA GLY A 30 -13.88 -6.56 -11.07
C GLY A 30 -14.79 -5.48 -11.68
N ARG A 31 -14.31 -4.23 -11.74
CA ARG A 31 -14.95 -3.11 -12.44
C ARG A 31 -14.65 -3.04 -13.94
N ALA A 32 -13.73 -3.85 -14.47
CA ALA A 32 -13.16 -3.68 -15.80
C ALA A 32 -12.59 -2.25 -16.06
N SER A 33 -11.96 -1.66 -15.04
CA SER A 33 -11.26 -0.37 -15.13
C SER A 33 -9.75 -0.59 -15.26
N GLU A 34 -9.00 0.41 -15.75
CA GLU A 34 -7.53 0.43 -15.61
C GLU A 34 -7.08 1.28 -14.41
N GLU A 35 -8.02 1.93 -13.72
CA GLU A 35 -7.74 2.89 -12.65
C GLU A 35 -8.24 2.42 -11.27
N HIS A 36 -7.39 2.64 -10.26
CA HIS A 36 -7.73 2.56 -8.84
C HIS A 36 -8.18 3.92 -8.31
N ILE A 37 -9.24 3.97 -7.50
CA ILE A 37 -9.66 5.25 -6.87
C ILE A 37 -8.65 5.68 -5.81
N ALA A 38 -8.06 4.71 -5.11
CA ALA A 38 -7.02 4.90 -4.10
C ALA A 38 -5.82 5.71 -4.63
N MET A 39 -5.34 5.38 -5.82
CA MET A 39 -4.16 6.01 -6.43
C MET A 39 -4.45 7.32 -7.15
N THR A 40 -5.63 7.43 -7.76
CA THR A 40 -6.01 8.64 -8.51
C THR A 40 -6.48 9.75 -7.60
N ASN A 41 -6.90 9.46 -6.36
CA ASN A 41 -7.52 10.46 -5.49
C ASN A 41 -6.84 10.63 -4.12
N ARG A 42 -5.84 11.52 -4.07
CA ARG A 42 -5.15 11.89 -2.83
C ARG A 42 -6.08 12.50 -1.77
N LEU A 43 -7.26 12.99 -2.13
CA LEU A 43 -8.21 13.55 -1.15
C LEU A 43 -8.81 12.49 -0.24
N LEU A 44 -8.71 11.20 -0.61
CA LEU A 44 -9.14 10.07 0.21
C LEU A 44 -8.28 9.89 1.48
N TRP A 45 -7.06 10.41 1.45
CA TRP A 45 -6.01 10.04 2.40
C TRP A 45 -5.60 11.18 3.31
N ASP A 46 -5.35 10.84 4.57
CA ASP A 46 -4.43 11.56 5.43
C ASP A 46 -3.09 10.82 5.38
N VAL A 47 -2.01 11.55 5.09
CA VAL A 47 -0.66 10.98 5.00
C VAL A 47 0.15 11.41 6.20
N VAL A 48 0.60 10.43 6.98
CA VAL A 48 1.35 10.62 8.22
C VAL A 48 2.75 10.09 8.04
N VAL A 49 3.77 10.89 8.39
CA VAL A 49 5.13 10.39 8.54
C VAL A 49 5.18 9.61 9.85
N TRP A 50 5.42 8.31 9.78
CA TRP A 50 5.36 7.44 10.95
C TRP A 50 6.66 7.48 11.74
N ASP A 51 6.54 7.73 13.04
CA ASP A 51 7.64 7.77 14.00
C ASP A 51 7.64 6.58 14.97
N GLY A 52 6.70 5.64 14.80
CA GLY A 52 6.51 4.48 15.67
C GLY A 52 5.62 4.75 16.89
N LEU A 53 5.19 5.99 17.13
CA LEU A 53 4.33 6.36 18.26
C LEU A 53 2.85 6.39 17.88
N GLU A 54 2.55 6.86 16.68
CA GLU A 54 1.18 6.87 16.16
C GLU A 54 0.64 5.43 16.04
N PRO A 55 -0.50 5.09 16.67
CA PRO A 55 -1.10 3.78 16.54
C PRO A 55 -1.49 3.48 15.09
N LEU A 56 -1.11 2.29 14.60
CA LEU A 56 -1.57 1.79 13.32
C LEU A 56 -2.97 1.19 13.46
N LEU A 57 -3.84 1.51 12.51
CA LEU A 57 -5.24 1.07 12.49
C LEU A 57 -5.45 0.05 11.37
N PRO A 58 -6.38 -0.91 11.52
CA PRO A 58 -6.80 -1.76 10.41
C PRO A 58 -7.19 -0.92 9.19
N GLY A 59 -6.75 -1.31 8.00
CA GLY A 59 -6.96 -0.59 6.75
C GLY A 59 -5.97 0.53 6.46
N ASP A 60 -5.05 0.86 7.39
CA ASP A 60 -3.94 1.77 7.08
C ASP A 60 -3.01 1.12 6.05
N VAL A 61 -2.62 1.87 5.01
CA VAL A 61 -1.59 1.45 4.07
C VAL A 61 -0.25 1.98 4.56
N VAL A 62 0.67 1.06 4.86
CA VAL A 62 2.03 1.36 5.31
C VAL A 62 2.97 1.32 4.12
N SER A 63 3.60 2.45 3.83
CA SER A 63 4.62 2.60 2.80
C SER A 63 6.00 2.70 3.43
N VAL A 64 6.94 1.89 2.96
CA VAL A 64 8.33 1.86 3.43
C VAL A 64 9.29 2.22 2.29
N ARG A 65 10.34 2.99 2.61
CA ARG A 65 11.35 3.40 1.62
C ARG A 65 12.06 2.21 0.97
N HIS A 66 12.34 1.17 1.75
CA HIS A 66 12.99 -0.05 1.29
C HIS A 66 12.17 -1.28 1.70
N SER A 67 11.90 -2.16 0.74
CA SER A 67 11.16 -3.40 0.96
C SER A 67 11.81 -4.28 2.03
N PRO A 68 11.03 -4.96 2.88
CA PRO A 68 11.56 -5.91 3.86
C PRO A 68 12.05 -7.24 3.23
N TRP A 69 11.79 -7.45 1.94
CA TRP A 69 12.03 -8.74 1.28
C TRP A 69 13.44 -8.92 0.69
N TYR A 70 14.17 -7.83 0.53
CA TYR A 70 15.52 -7.82 -0.05
C TYR A 70 16.37 -6.71 0.60
N ALA A 71 17.68 -6.75 0.37
CA ALA A 71 18.59 -5.75 0.94
C ALA A 71 18.25 -4.33 0.43
N PRO A 72 18.38 -3.28 1.26
CA PRO A 72 18.16 -1.90 0.83
C PRO A 72 19.06 -1.53 -0.35
N ASP A 73 18.45 -0.91 -1.36
CA ASP A 73 19.12 -0.35 -2.52
C ASP A 73 18.55 1.07 -2.75
N PRO A 74 19.39 2.13 -2.82
CA PRO A 74 18.94 3.49 -3.11
C PRO A 74 18.11 3.62 -4.40
N GLU A 75 18.37 2.78 -5.39
CA GLU A 75 17.68 2.81 -6.69
C GLU A 75 16.35 2.04 -6.68
N SER A 76 16.06 1.29 -5.61
CA SER A 76 14.79 0.56 -5.48
C SER A 76 13.62 1.50 -5.23
N CYS A 77 12.46 1.17 -5.79
CA CYS A 77 11.18 1.80 -5.44
C CYS A 77 10.77 1.47 -4.00
N SER A 78 9.86 2.27 -3.43
CA SER A 78 9.19 1.99 -2.16
C SER A 78 8.35 0.72 -2.23
N HIS A 79 8.03 0.15 -1.07
CA HIS A 79 7.17 -1.02 -0.93
C HIS A 79 6.00 -0.68 -0.02
N VAL A 80 4.82 -1.23 -0.29
CA VAL A 80 3.62 -0.97 0.51
C VAL A 80 2.93 -2.25 0.97
N GLY A 81 2.19 -2.15 2.07
CA GLY A 81 1.35 -3.20 2.62
C GLY A 81 0.20 -2.58 3.40
N ILE A 82 -0.84 -3.36 3.71
CA ILE A 82 -2.04 -2.90 4.43
C ILE A 82 -2.16 -3.57 5.79
N ILE A 83 -2.54 -2.81 6.82
CA ILE A 83 -2.77 -3.35 8.17
C ILE A 83 -4.09 -4.11 8.19
N GLY A 84 -4.05 -5.38 8.55
CA GLY A 84 -5.24 -6.20 8.74
C GLY A 84 -5.92 -5.95 10.08
N SER A 85 -7.11 -6.54 10.25
CA SER A 85 -7.86 -6.49 11.51
C SER A 85 -7.15 -7.17 12.69
N ASP A 86 -6.16 -8.02 12.39
CA ASP A 86 -5.31 -8.71 13.36
C ASP A 86 -4.01 -7.94 13.68
N GLY A 87 -3.85 -6.72 13.17
CA GLY A 87 -2.67 -5.88 13.39
C GLY A 87 -1.43 -6.29 12.57
N MET A 88 -1.56 -7.27 11.68
CA MET A 88 -0.46 -7.69 10.81
C MET A 88 -0.44 -6.87 9.51
N VAL A 89 0.73 -6.72 8.90
CA VAL A 89 0.89 -6.13 7.58
C VAL A 89 0.73 -7.22 6.52
N TYR A 90 -0.25 -7.03 5.65
CA TYR A 90 -0.47 -7.86 4.46
C TYR A 90 0.11 -7.18 3.24
N ASP A 91 0.95 -7.90 2.51
CA ASP A 91 1.61 -7.37 1.33
C ASP A 91 1.78 -8.42 0.25
N TRP A 92 2.09 -7.95 -0.95
CA TRP A 92 2.41 -8.80 -2.09
C TRP A 92 3.76 -8.40 -2.67
N THR A 93 4.59 -9.37 -3.01
CA THR A 93 5.84 -9.08 -3.69
C THR A 93 6.23 -10.17 -4.69
N LYS A 94 6.86 -9.74 -5.79
CA LYS A 94 7.37 -10.63 -6.83
C LYS A 94 8.60 -10.01 -7.48
N LEU A 95 9.76 -10.61 -7.25
CA LEU A 95 10.96 -10.30 -8.02
C LEU A 95 11.04 -11.18 -9.27
N ILE A 96 11.63 -10.64 -10.35
CA ILE A 96 11.84 -11.39 -11.60
C ILE A 96 12.71 -12.65 -11.38
N SER A 97 13.60 -12.59 -10.40
CA SER A 97 14.50 -13.68 -10.02
C SER A 97 13.82 -14.76 -9.17
N TRP A 98 12.61 -14.50 -8.66
CA TRP A 98 11.87 -15.47 -7.89
C TRP A 98 10.97 -16.27 -8.82
N GLU A 99 10.73 -17.55 -8.52
CA GLU A 99 9.83 -18.39 -9.32
C GLU A 99 8.36 -18.08 -9.04
N ASN A 100 8.00 -17.89 -7.76
CA ASN A 100 6.64 -17.65 -7.30
C ASN A 100 6.49 -16.28 -6.62
N PRO A 101 5.32 -15.63 -6.69
CA PRO A 101 5.02 -14.46 -5.87
C PRO A 101 4.90 -14.85 -4.40
N ARG A 102 5.00 -13.86 -3.52
CA ARG A 102 4.79 -14.04 -2.08
C ARG A 102 3.67 -13.13 -1.61
N TYR A 103 2.75 -13.74 -0.86
CA TYR A 103 1.77 -13.03 -0.04
C TYR A 103 2.30 -13.04 1.38
N GLY A 104 2.60 -11.86 1.92
CA GLY A 104 3.10 -11.73 3.27
C GLY A 104 1.97 -11.49 4.28
N ARG A 105 2.19 -12.01 5.49
CA ARG A 105 1.46 -11.66 6.70
C ARG A 105 2.51 -11.46 7.78
N ASN A 106 2.94 -10.22 7.94
CA ASN A 106 4.15 -9.87 8.67
C ASN A 106 3.85 -8.99 9.87
N THR A 107 4.70 -9.03 10.89
CA THR A 107 4.63 -8.02 11.95
C THR A 107 5.08 -6.66 11.39
N VAL A 108 4.62 -5.58 12.02
CA VAL A 108 5.04 -4.21 11.65
C VAL A 108 6.56 -4.08 11.74
N GLU A 109 7.17 -4.58 12.82
CA GLU A 109 8.63 -4.59 13.00
C GLU A 109 9.36 -5.28 11.85
N TRP A 110 8.89 -6.45 11.42
CA TRP A 110 9.51 -7.15 10.30
C TRP A 110 9.35 -6.36 9.00
N PHE A 111 8.18 -5.77 8.79
CA PHE A 111 7.86 -5.02 7.57
C PHE A 111 8.68 -3.73 7.43
N THR A 112 9.01 -3.09 8.56
CA THR A 112 9.76 -1.82 8.59
C THR A 112 11.26 -1.99 8.84
N LYS A 113 11.76 -3.22 9.04
CA LYS A 113 13.17 -3.50 9.42
C LYS A 113 14.23 -2.85 8.54
N ASN A 114 13.93 -2.64 7.25
CA ASN A 114 14.84 -2.04 6.27
C ASN A 114 14.65 -0.52 6.11
N SER A 115 13.69 0.06 6.83
CA SER A 115 13.37 1.48 6.87
C SER A 115 13.35 2.02 8.32
N PRO A 116 14.39 1.77 9.14
CA PRO A 116 14.33 2.03 10.59
C PRO A 116 14.47 3.51 10.97
N THR A 117 14.89 4.38 10.04
CA THR A 117 15.06 5.80 10.32
C THR A 117 13.71 6.54 10.25
N PRO A 118 13.43 7.46 11.18
CA PRO A 118 12.26 8.34 11.08
C PRO A 118 12.20 9.03 9.72
N GLY A 119 11.00 9.11 9.12
CA GLY A 119 10.84 9.67 7.79
C GLY A 119 10.99 8.67 6.64
N ASN A 120 11.25 7.39 6.90
CA ASN A 120 11.29 6.33 5.88
C ASN A 120 10.05 5.42 5.88
N VAL A 121 9.05 5.73 6.72
CA VAL A 121 7.77 5.06 6.77
C VAL A 121 6.64 6.09 6.72
N TRP A 122 5.68 5.89 5.82
CA TRP A 122 4.50 6.73 5.67
C TRP A 122 3.25 5.89 5.84
N ILE A 123 2.27 6.43 6.56
CA ILE A 123 0.95 5.84 6.70
C ILE A 123 -0.02 6.62 5.84
N TRP A 124 -0.68 5.92 4.92
CA TRP A 124 -1.81 6.43 4.18
C TRP A 124 -3.06 5.91 4.87
N ARG A 125 -3.76 6.81 5.55
CA ARG A 125 -4.96 6.51 6.32
C ARG A 125 -6.17 7.06 5.58
N LEU A 126 -7.13 6.20 5.26
CA LEU A 126 -8.40 6.66 4.71
C LEU A 126 -9.07 7.62 5.69
N ARG A 127 -9.44 8.80 5.20
CA ARG A 127 -10.17 9.77 6.01
C ARG A 127 -11.44 9.13 6.57
N PRO A 128 -11.80 9.37 7.85
CA PRO A 128 -12.96 8.75 8.48
C PRO A 128 -14.25 8.87 7.67
N ARG A 129 -14.46 10.02 7.02
CA ARG A 129 -15.65 10.29 6.21
C ARG A 129 -15.83 9.33 5.03
N TYR A 130 -14.75 8.83 4.43
CA TYR A 130 -14.80 7.83 3.36
C TYR A 130 -14.71 6.42 3.90
N ARG A 131 -13.85 6.19 4.91
CA ARG A 131 -13.71 4.91 5.62
C ARG A 131 -15.05 4.40 6.15
N TYR A 132 -15.88 5.28 6.69
CA TYR A 132 -17.20 4.97 7.21
C TYR A 132 -18.34 5.26 6.23
N ARG A 133 -18.03 5.56 4.96
CA ARG A 133 -18.99 5.85 3.89
C ARG A 133 -20.04 6.90 4.28
N VAL A 134 -19.61 7.91 5.06
CA VAL A 134 -20.47 9.03 5.48
C VAL A 134 -20.74 9.93 4.28
N ASP A 135 -19.70 10.18 3.48
CA ASP A 135 -19.80 10.94 2.24
C ASP A 135 -19.62 10.03 1.02
N ALA A 136 -20.17 10.48 -0.10
CA ALA A 136 -19.85 9.90 -1.40
C ALA A 136 -18.34 9.98 -1.67
N LEU A 137 -17.82 9.02 -2.44
CA LEU A 137 -16.45 9.08 -2.88
C LEU A 137 -16.28 10.30 -3.81
N PRO A 138 -15.22 11.10 -3.64
CA PRO A 138 -14.91 12.18 -4.55
C PRO A 138 -14.66 11.61 -5.95
N ASP A 139 -15.13 12.31 -6.99
CA ASP A 139 -14.86 11.93 -8.37
C ASP A 139 -13.35 11.79 -8.59
N ALA A 140 -12.93 10.79 -9.36
CA ALA A 140 -11.55 10.69 -9.79
C ALA A 140 -11.20 11.96 -10.58
N PRO A 141 -10.04 12.60 -10.35
CA PRO A 141 -9.67 13.77 -11.12
C PRO A 141 -9.65 13.42 -12.61
N GLU A 142 -10.44 14.14 -13.41
CA GLU A 142 -10.46 13.96 -14.86
C GLU A 142 -9.06 14.26 -15.45
N GLY A 143 -8.41 13.23 -16.01
CA GLY A 143 -7.27 13.38 -16.92
C GLY A 143 -5.90 13.69 -16.30
N SER A 144 -5.34 12.76 -15.53
CA SER A 144 -3.90 12.75 -15.21
C SER A 144 -3.09 11.89 -16.16
#